data_AF-A0A954BAU7-F1
#
_entry.id   AF-A0A954BAU7-F1
#
_cell.length_a   1.000
_cell.length_b   1.000
_cell.length_c   1.000
_cell.angle_alpha   90.00
_cell.angle_beta   90.00
_cell.angle_gamma   90.00
#
_symmetry.space_group_name_H-M   'P 1'
#
loop_
_entity.id
_entity.type
_entity.pdbx_description
1 polymer ?
#
loop_
_entity_poly.entity_id
_entity_poly.type
_entity_poly.pdbx_seq_one_letter_code
_entity_poly.pdbx_strand_id
1 'polypeptide(L)'
;MKYSIICMAAIALSGIASAEVVGRWCDTPVPGYRGTDSVISLALDDSGKYSLLFVYGDGSSRIVKVRKDGSRYLTGNDFGEYYTTHANGRLSLYDNDGLISTAVPTTATSPKGCR
;
A
#
# COMPACT_ATOMS: atom_id res chain seq x y z
N MET A 1 7.83 19.23 33.58
CA MET A 1 7.09 18.55 32.50
C MET A 1 8.04 18.38 31.33
N LYS A 2 8.51 17.15 31.07
CA LYS A 2 9.40 16.83 29.94
C LYS A 2 8.53 16.49 28.73
N TYR A 3 8.52 17.34 27.71
CA TYR A 3 7.93 17.00 26.42
C TYR A 3 8.92 16.06 25.71
N SER A 4 8.62 14.77 25.69
CA SER A 4 9.26 13.86 24.74
C SER A 4 8.67 14.14 23.38
N ILE A 5 9.43 14.85 22.54
CA ILE A 5 9.17 14.94 21.11
C ILE A 5 9.44 13.54 20.55
N ILE A 6 8.37 12.76 20.39
CA ILE A 6 8.42 11.53 19.60
C ILE A 6 8.66 12.00 18.16
N CYS A 7 9.88 11.81 17.70
CA CYS A 7 10.23 11.93 16.29
C CYS A 7 9.51 10.80 15.55
N MET A 8 8.24 11.02 15.18
CA MET A 8 7.59 10.20 14.17
C MET A 8 8.40 10.39 12.90
N ALA A 9 9.09 9.33 12.47
CA ALA A 9 9.67 9.27 11.15
C ALA A 9 8.53 9.39 10.14
N ALA A 10 8.21 10.63 9.77
CA ALA A 10 7.44 10.93 8.58
C ALA A 10 8.31 10.43 7.42
N ILE A 11 7.98 9.25 6.88
CA ILE A 11 8.40 8.93 5.53
C ILE A 11 7.77 10.02 4.68
N ALA A 12 8.57 11.01 4.30
CA ALA A 12 8.15 12.04 3.39
C ALA A 12 7.66 11.33 2.14
N LEU A 13 6.35 11.40 1.90
CA LEU A 13 5.74 11.23 0.58
C LEU A 13 6.27 12.39 -0.26
N SER A 14 7.54 12.30 -0.65
CA SER A 14 8.28 13.30 -1.43
C SER A 14 7.71 13.33 -2.85
N GLY A 15 6.51 13.88 -2.99
CA GLY A 15 5.68 13.85 -4.19
C GLY A 15 4.18 13.98 -3.93
N ILE A 16 3.72 13.84 -2.68
CA ILE A 16 2.31 13.99 -2.31
C ILE A 16 2.22 14.87 -1.05
N ALA A 17 2.47 16.18 -1.23
CA ALA A 17 2.53 17.15 -0.13
C ALA A 17 1.19 17.35 0.61
N SER A 18 0.10 16.79 0.09
CA SER A 18 -1.22 16.77 0.74
C SER A 18 -2.00 15.53 0.31
N ALA A 19 -1.63 14.37 0.85
CA ALA A 19 -2.44 13.18 0.72
C ALA A 19 -2.75 12.55 2.07
N GLU A 20 -4.00 12.13 2.20
CA GLU A 20 -4.48 11.33 3.30
C GLU A 20 -4.19 9.84 3.01
N VAL A 21 -3.60 9.14 3.98
CA VAL A 21 -3.47 7.68 3.89
C VAL A 21 -4.80 7.05 4.29
N VAL A 22 -5.50 6.50 3.31
CA VAL A 22 -6.80 5.83 3.46
C VAL A 22 -6.63 4.45 4.09
N GLY A 23 -5.51 3.79 3.84
CA GLY A 23 -5.21 2.49 4.42
C GLY A 23 -3.78 2.06 4.19
N ARG A 24 -3.35 1.08 4.99
CA ARG A 24 -2.00 0.54 4.92
C ARG A 24 -2.00 -0.96 5.22
N TRP A 25 -1.21 -1.69 4.46
CA TRP A 25 -1.11 -3.13 4.53
C TRP A 25 0.33 -3.63 4.45
N CYS A 26 0.59 -4.73 5.15
CA CYS A 26 1.79 -5.54 5.00
C CYS A 26 1.49 -6.67 4.02
N ASP A 27 2.19 -6.69 2.90
CA ASP A 27 2.17 -7.83 1.98
C ASP A 27 3.37 -8.72 2.27
N THR A 28 3.07 -9.95 2.66
CA THR A 28 4.05 -11.02 2.81
C THR A 28 3.84 -12.00 1.67
N PRO A 29 4.83 -12.20 0.79
CA PRO A 29 4.70 -13.18 -0.26
C PRO A 29 4.35 -14.56 0.29
N VAL A 30 3.61 -15.34 -0.51
CA VAL A 30 3.28 -16.74 -0.22
C VAL A 30 4.57 -17.50 0.16
N PRO A 31 4.54 -18.38 1.18
CA PRO A 31 5.70 -19.21 1.52
C PRO A 31 6.29 -19.89 0.28
N GLY A 32 7.56 -19.60 -0.02
CA GLY A 32 8.26 -20.09 -1.22
C GLY A 32 8.52 -19.02 -2.29
N TYR A 33 7.80 -17.90 -2.27
CA TYR A 33 8.09 -16.75 -3.12
C TYR A 33 9.03 -15.80 -2.39
N ARG A 34 10.24 -15.60 -2.92
CA ARG A 34 11.26 -14.70 -2.33
C ARG A 34 11.01 -13.23 -2.68
N GLY A 35 9.75 -12.80 -2.70
CA GLY A 35 9.45 -11.37 -2.74
C GLY A 35 10.02 -10.70 -1.50
N THR A 36 10.42 -9.44 -1.62
CA THR A 36 10.72 -8.63 -0.45
C THR A 36 9.42 -8.29 0.25
N ASP A 37 9.41 -8.34 1.59
CA ASP A 37 8.28 -7.81 2.37
C ASP A 37 7.99 -6.38 1.90
N SER A 38 6.70 -6.04 1.78
CA SER A 38 6.33 -4.69 1.36
C SER A 38 5.24 -4.09 2.23
N VAL A 39 5.36 -2.78 2.45
CA VAL A 39 4.27 -1.96 2.96
C VAL A 39 3.58 -1.31 1.77
N ILE A 40 2.28 -1.54 1.66
CA ILE A 40 1.40 -0.94 0.66
C ILE A 40 0.55 0.11 1.36
N SER A 41 0.62 1.37 0.91
CA SER A 41 -0.25 2.45 1.41
C SER A 41 -1.14 2.96 0.29
N LEU A 42 -2.45 3.03 0.54
CA LEU A 42 -3.40 3.71 -0.33
C LEU A 42 -3.53 5.16 0.13
N ALA A 43 -3.23 6.08 -0.77
CA ALA A 43 -3.29 7.52 -0.54
C ALA A 43 -4.34 8.17 -1.44
N LEU A 44 -5.06 9.16 -0.91
CA LEU A 44 -5.96 10.05 -1.63
C LEU A 44 -5.37 11.46 -1.59
N ASP A 45 -5.10 12.05 -2.74
CA ASP A 45 -4.66 13.44 -2.82
C ASP A 45 -5.84 14.43 -2.78
N ASP A 46 -5.55 15.70 -2.51
CA ASP A 46 -6.53 16.79 -2.50
C ASP A 46 -7.27 16.99 -3.83
N SER A 47 -6.74 16.46 -4.93
CA SER A 47 -7.40 16.48 -6.24
C SER A 47 -8.37 15.31 -6.45
N GLY A 48 -8.56 14.47 -5.43
CA GLY A 48 -9.43 13.31 -5.46
C GLY A 48 -8.84 12.09 -6.16
N LYS A 49 -7.53 12.06 -6.43
CA LYS A 49 -6.87 10.95 -7.12
C LYS A 49 -6.25 9.98 -6.11
N TYR A 50 -6.40 8.69 -6.40
CA TYR A 50 -5.86 7.62 -5.58
C TYR A 50 -4.50 7.14 -6.11
N SER A 51 -3.59 6.83 -5.20
CA SER A 51 -2.31 6.19 -5.51
C SER A 51 -1.99 5.10 -4.49
N LEU A 52 -1.37 4.02 -4.97
CA LEU A 52 -0.73 3.01 -4.12
C LEU A 52 0.76 3.31 -4.05
N LEU A 53 1.29 3.47 -2.84
CA LEU A 53 2.71 3.51 -2.56
C LEU A 53 3.16 2.15 -2.04
N PHE A 54 4.17 1.58 -2.69
CA PHE A 54 4.87 0.39 -2.26
C PHE A 54 6.21 0.81 -1.69
N VAL A 55 6.52 0.33 -0.49
CA VAL A 55 7.86 0.43 0.12
C VAL A 55 8.36 -0.98 0.35
N TYR A 56 9.46 -1.33 -0.28
CA TYR A 56 10.01 -2.69 -0.31
C TYR A 56 11.11 -2.88 0.74
N GLY A 57 11.35 -4.13 1.15
CA GLY A 57 12.35 -4.50 2.15
C GLY A 57 13.78 -4.03 1.85
N ASP A 58 14.13 -3.78 0.59
CA ASP A 58 15.42 -3.23 0.15
C ASP A 58 15.50 -1.69 0.27
N GLY A 59 14.43 -1.05 0.75
CA GLY A 59 14.30 0.40 0.88
C GLY A 59 13.85 1.10 -0.40
N SER A 60 13.71 0.39 -1.53
CA SER A 60 13.17 0.95 -2.75
C SER A 60 11.66 1.22 -2.60
N SER A 61 11.13 2.09 -3.47
CA SER A 61 9.70 2.40 -3.47
C SER A 61 9.15 2.62 -4.87
N ARG A 62 7.84 2.40 -5.02
CA ARG A 62 7.10 2.59 -6.27
C ARG A 62 5.76 3.23 -5.98
N ILE A 63 5.35 4.19 -6.80
CA ILE A 63 4.00 4.78 -6.78
C ILE A 63 3.23 4.31 -8.02
N VAL A 64 2.00 3.86 -7.80
CA VAL A 64 1.05 3.46 -8.86
C VAL A 64 -0.20 4.30 -8.72
N LYS A 65 -0.51 5.12 -9.73
CA LYS A 65 -1.79 5.83 -9.80
C LYS A 65 -2.90 4.84 -10.11
N VAL A 66 -4.01 4.93 -9.41
CA VAL A 66 -5.14 4.01 -9.58
C VAL A 66 -6.44 4.75 -9.77
N ARG A 67 -7.34 4.19 -10.57
CA ARG A 67 -8.73 4.66 -10.70
C ARG A 67 -9.62 3.87 -9.75
N LYS A 68 -10.43 4.57 -8.96
CA LYS A 68 -11.42 3.93 -8.10
C LYS A 68 -12.68 3.59 -8.88
N ASP A 69 -13.18 2.37 -8.70
CA ASP A 69 -14.44 1.85 -9.25
C ASP A 69 -15.11 0.96 -8.19
N GLY A 70 -16.07 1.52 -7.45
CA GLY A 70 -16.63 0.87 -6.25
C GLY A 70 -15.54 0.56 -5.21
N SER A 71 -15.42 -0.73 -4.84
CA SER A 71 -14.38 -1.22 -3.94
C SER A 71 -13.05 -1.55 -4.63
N ARG A 72 -12.94 -1.33 -5.95
CA ARG A 72 -11.77 -1.68 -6.76
C ARG A 72 -10.91 -0.45 -7.02
N TYR A 73 -9.61 -0.67 -7.10
CA TYR A 73 -8.57 0.30 -7.43
C TYR A 73 -7.79 -0.24 -8.63
N LEU A 74 -8.17 0.23 -9.81
CA LEU A 74 -7.70 -0.24 -11.11
C LEU A 74 -6.33 0.37 -11.43
N THR A 75 -5.34 -0.46 -11.77
CA THR A 75 -3.96 -0.01 -12.09
C THR A 75 -3.82 0.57 -13.50
N GLY A 76 -4.75 0.22 -14.41
CA GLY A 76 -4.77 0.70 -15.79
C GLY A 76 -3.76 0.01 -16.72
N ASN A 77 -3.28 -1.19 -16.38
CA ASN A 77 -2.48 -2.01 -17.27
C ASN A 77 -3.33 -3.01 -18.08
N ASP A 78 -2.71 -3.64 -19.08
CA ASP A 78 -3.37 -4.59 -19.99
C ASP A 78 -3.63 -5.97 -19.33
N PHE A 79 -3.09 -6.21 -18.13
CA PHE A 79 -3.29 -7.44 -17.37
C PHE A 79 -4.59 -7.46 -16.57
N GLY A 80 -5.37 -6.36 -16.59
CA GLY A 80 -6.61 -6.24 -15.84
C GLY A 80 -6.39 -6.14 -14.34
N GLU A 81 -5.19 -5.74 -13.89
CA GLU A 81 -4.85 -5.76 -12.47
C GLU A 81 -5.66 -4.73 -11.68
N TYR A 82 -6.24 -5.19 -10.56
CA TYR A 82 -6.90 -4.31 -9.61
C TYR A 82 -6.69 -4.75 -8.17
N TYR A 83 -6.66 -3.75 -7.28
CA TYR A 83 -6.67 -3.97 -5.84
C TYR A 83 -8.08 -3.80 -5.30
N THR A 84 -8.46 -4.56 -4.28
CA THR A 84 -9.73 -4.36 -3.57
C THR A 84 -9.57 -4.57 -2.07
N THR A 85 -10.27 -3.74 -1.30
CA THR A 85 -10.33 -3.84 0.16
C THR A 85 -11.54 -4.63 0.59
N HIS A 86 -11.34 -5.56 1.52
CA HIS A 86 -12.39 -6.44 2.04
C HIS A 86 -12.96 -5.92 3.37
N ALA A 87 -14.13 -6.42 3.76
CA ALA A 87 -14.78 -6.05 5.02
C ALA A 87 -13.93 -6.39 6.27
N ASN A 88 -13.05 -7.39 6.18
CA ASN A 88 -12.07 -7.73 7.22
C ASN A 88 -10.82 -6.83 7.19
N GLY A 89 -10.83 -5.76 6.39
CA GLY A 89 -9.75 -4.81 6.24
C GLY A 89 -8.61 -5.28 5.33
N ARG A 90 -8.57 -6.53 4.87
CA ARG A 90 -7.47 -7.01 3.99
C ARG A 90 -7.49 -6.31 2.63
N LEU A 91 -6.31 -6.24 2.02
CA LEU A 91 -6.15 -5.84 0.62
C LEU A 91 -5.87 -7.10 -0.21
N SER A 92 -6.43 -7.17 -1.42
CA SER A 92 -6.10 -8.23 -2.38
C SER A 92 -5.80 -7.65 -3.73
N LEU A 93 -4.80 -8.22 -4.39
CA LEU A 93 -4.47 -7.98 -5.80
C LEU A 93 -5.06 -9.10 -6.64
N TYR A 94 -5.79 -8.73 -7.69
CA TYR A 94 -6.31 -9.63 -8.71
C TYR A 94 -5.79 -9.24 -10.09
N ASP A 95 -5.71 -10.20 -10.99
CA ASP A 95 -5.60 -10.04 -12.43
C ASP A 95 -6.77 -10.74 -13.15
N ASN A 96 -6.65 -10.93 -14.46
CA ASN A 96 -7.64 -11.66 -15.26
C ASN A 96 -7.74 -13.16 -14.92
N ASP A 97 -6.69 -13.76 -14.33
CA ASP A 97 -6.63 -15.17 -13.97
C ASP A 97 -7.11 -15.43 -12.52
N GLY A 98 -7.18 -14.38 -11.70
CA GLY A 98 -7.81 -14.42 -10.38
C GLY A 98 -6.97 -13.74 -9.30
N LEU A 99 -6.98 -14.32 -8.10
CA LEU A 99 -6.27 -13.76 -6.95
C LEU A 99 -4.76 -13.96 -7.09
N ILE A 100 -3.99 -12.87 -7.10
CA ILE A 100 -2.53 -12.89 -7.12
C ILE A 100 -1.96 -12.87 -5.69
N SER A 101 -2.38 -11.91 -4.87
CA SER A 101 -1.83 -11.73 -3.52
C SER A 101 -2.83 -11.13 -2.53
N THR A 102 -2.51 -11.24 -1.24
CA THR A 102 -3.28 -10.62 -0.17
C THR A 102 -2.36 -10.01 0.87
N ALA A 103 -2.71 -8.81 1.32
CA ALA A 103 -1.98 -8.08 2.34
C ALA A 103 -2.86 -7.83 3.58
N VAL A 104 -2.25 -7.84 4.76
CA VAL A 104 -2.92 -7.63 6.06
C VAL A 104 -2.85 -6.19 6.51
N PRO A 105 -3.89 -5.64 7.18
CA PRO A 105 -3.83 -4.30 7.75
C PRO A 105 -2.61 -4.11 8.65
N THR A 106 -1.97 -2.95 8.58
CA THR A 106 -0.82 -2.64 9.44
C THR A 106 -0.74 -1.15 9.76
N THR A 107 -0.10 -0.82 10.89
CA THR A 107 0.33 0.54 11.21
C THR A 107 1.79 0.78 10.82
N ALA A 108 2.55 -0.26 10.51
CA ALA A 108 3.97 -0.18 10.17
C ALA A 108 4.17 0.63 8.88
N THR A 109 5.07 1.60 8.92
CA THR A 109 5.49 2.37 7.74
C THR A 109 6.73 1.78 7.07
N SER A 110 7.39 0.83 7.75
CA SER A 110 8.56 0.12 7.27
C SER A 110 8.20 -1.33 6.93
N PRO A 111 8.73 -1.88 5.82
CA PRO A 111 8.55 -3.28 5.46
C PRO A 111 9.29 -4.25 6.38
N LYS A 112 10.29 -3.78 7.14
CA LYS A 112 11.03 -4.61 8.09
C LYS A 112 10.10 -5.03 9.24
N GLY A 113 9.77 -6.32 9.31
CA GLY A 113 8.85 -6.84 10.32
C GLY A 113 7.39 -6.73 9.90
N CYS A 114 7.09 -6.74 8.60
CA CYS A 114 5.80 -7.27 8.13
C CYS A 114 5.72 -8.78 8.45
N ARG A 115 5.65 -9.12 9.74
CA ARG A 115 5.39 -10.41 10.37
C ARG A 115 5.10 -10.18 11.85
#